data_AF-B8E2U9-F1
#
_entry.id   AF-B8E2U9-F1
#
_cell.length_a   1.000
_cell.length_b   1.000
_cell.length_c   1.000
_cell.angle_alpha   90.00
_cell.angle_beta   90.00
_cell.angle_gamma   90.00
#
_symmetry.space_group_name_H-M   'P 1'
#
loop_
_entity.id
_entity.type
_entity.pdbx_description
1 polymer ?
#
loop_
_entity_poly.entity_id
_entity_poly.type
_entity_poly.pdbx_seq_one_letter_code
_entity_poly.pdbx_strand_id
1 'polypeptide(L)'
;MKNSKGFSLLELLVVIAILGILVAIALPRYFDAVADAKKAAQKSNVAIIRTSLEYYRNKNNKYPQLTEFNSFISSQTYFAEPLVCPYNNKTYSVVDLTATSTYWGTSGNEHYLGYTSTDNSYTLVYTAP
;
A
#
# COMPACT_ATOMS: atom_id res chain seq x y z
N MET A 1 -28.31 26.48 46.26
CA MET A 1 -28.80 26.91 44.94
C MET A 1 -27.68 26.69 43.93
N LYS A 2 -27.86 25.80 42.95
CA LYS A 2 -26.79 25.38 42.03
C LYS A 2 -26.84 26.28 40.80
N ASN A 3 -25.85 27.17 40.65
CA ASN A 3 -25.73 28.07 39.51
C ASN A 3 -25.25 27.26 38.29
N SER A 4 -26.19 26.76 37.49
CA SER A 4 -25.87 26.16 36.20
C SER A 4 -25.56 27.28 35.20
N LYS A 5 -24.27 27.58 35.00
CA LYS A 5 -23.82 28.41 33.89
C LYS A 5 -23.93 27.60 32.61
N GLY A 6 -24.86 27.94 31.73
CA GLY A 6 -24.92 27.41 30.37
C GLY A 6 -23.84 28.06 29.49
N PHE A 7 -23.32 27.32 28.52
CA PHE A 7 -22.44 27.86 27.47
C PHE A 7 -23.17 28.93 26.66
N SER A 8 -22.47 30.03 26.35
CA SER A 8 -22.96 31.05 25.42
C SER A 8 -22.82 30.54 23.98
N LEU A 9 -23.84 30.81 23.15
CA LEU A 9 -23.78 30.54 21.71
C LEU A 9 -22.57 31.22 21.04
N LEU A 10 -22.17 32.38 21.55
CA LEU A 10 -21.03 33.14 21.06
C LEU A 10 -19.69 32.45 21.40
N GLU A 11 -19.59 31.81 22.56
CA GLU A 11 -18.40 31.05 22.95
C GLU A 11 -18.19 29.87 22.00
N LEU A 12 -19.26 29.15 21.66
CA LEU A 12 -19.18 28.05 20.70
C LEU A 12 -18.81 28.54 19.29
N LEU A 13 -19.31 29.71 18.87
CA LEU A 13 -19.04 30.29 17.56
C LEU A 13 -17.55 30.63 17.37
N VAL A 14 -16.93 31.28 18.37
CA VAL A 14 -15.50 31.61 18.29
C VAL A 14 -14.65 30.34 18.26
N VAL A 15 -15.03 29.31 19.02
CA VAL A 15 -14.30 28.03 19.03
C VAL A 15 -14.34 27.34 17.67
N ILE A 16 -15.51 27.22 17.03
CA ILE A 16 -15.59 26.59 15.70
C ILE A 16 -14.91 27.42 14.62
N ALA A 17 -14.88 28.76 14.76
CA ALA A 17 -14.15 29.64 13.85
C ALA A 17 -12.63 29.37 13.92
N ILE A 18 -12.07 29.27 15.13
CA ILE A 18 -10.66 28.94 15.31
C ILE A 18 -10.35 27.52 14.82
N LEU A 19 -11.21 26.54 15.13
CA LEU A 19 -11.06 25.15 14.63
C LEU A 19 -11.06 25.09 13.10
N GLY A 20 -11.92 25.89 12.44
CA GLY A 20 -11.96 25.97 10.98
C GLY A 20 -10.63 26.45 10.37
N ILE A 21 -10.00 27.47 10.96
CA ILE A 21 -8.70 27.98 10.51
C ILE A 21 -7.60 26.91 10.68
N LEU A 22 -7.58 26.21 11.81
CA LEU A 22 -6.61 25.15 12.07
C LEU A 22 -6.77 24.00 11.06
N VAL A 23 -8.01 23.56 10.80
CA VAL A 23 -8.30 22.47 9.85
C VAL A 23 -7.90 22.87 8.43
N ALA A 24 -8.16 24.10 8.00
CA ALA A 24 -7.80 24.58 6.66
C ALA A 24 -6.29 24.48 6.37
N ILE A 25 -5.44 24.71 7.38
CA ILE A 25 -3.98 24.62 7.24
C ILE A 25 -3.48 23.18 7.46
N ALA A 26 -4.13 22.42 8.33
CA ALA A 26 -3.71 21.07 8.70
C ALA A 26 -4.02 20.03 7.61
N LEU A 27 -5.17 20.12 6.95
CA LEU A 27 -5.63 19.08 6.01
C LEU A 27 -4.70 18.84 4.81
N PRO A 28 -4.21 19.87 4.09
CA PRO A 28 -3.30 19.63 2.95
C PRO A 28 -2.05 18.86 3.37
N ARG A 29 -1.42 19.28 4.48
CA ARG A 29 -0.23 18.62 5.03
C ARG A 29 -0.51 17.20 5.48
N TYR A 30 -1.69 16.96 6.05
CA TYR A 30 -2.10 15.61 6.44
C TYR A 30 -2.23 14.69 5.22
N PHE A 31 -2.85 15.15 4.14
CA PHE A 31 -2.99 14.34 2.93
C PHE A 31 -1.63 14.03 2.28
N ASP A 32 -0.71 14.99 2.24
CA ASP A 32 0.66 14.77 1.76
C ASP A 32 1.39 13.72 2.60
N ALA A 33 1.34 13.85 3.93
CA ALA A 33 1.97 12.90 4.85
C ALA A 33 1.41 11.47 4.71
N VAL A 34 0.09 11.33 4.50
CA VAL A 34 -0.53 10.04 4.23
C VAL A 34 -0.06 9.47 2.90
N ALA A 35 0.05 10.29 1.85
CA ALA A 35 0.54 9.85 0.55
C ALA A 35 2.00 9.36 0.61
N ASP A 36 2.86 10.09 1.31
CA ASP A 36 4.26 9.71 1.53
C ASP A 36 4.38 8.42 2.36
N ALA A 37 3.57 8.28 3.41
CA ALA A 37 3.52 7.07 4.21
C ALA A 37 3.12 5.85 3.37
N LYS A 38 2.12 5.99 2.49
CA LYS A 38 1.71 4.91 1.56
C LYS A 38 2.84 4.54 0.60
N LYS A 39 3.55 5.53 0.04
CA LYS A 39 4.68 5.30 -0.87
C LYS A 39 5.84 4.57 -0.15
N ALA A 40 6.15 4.97 1.07
CA ALA A 40 7.18 4.34 1.89
C ALA A 40 6.81 2.89 2.26
N ALA A 41 5.59 2.66 2.72
CA ALA A 41 5.07 1.32 3.03
C ALA A 41 5.12 0.40 1.81
N GLN A 42 4.74 0.92 0.65
CA GLN A 42 4.81 0.18 -0.60
C GLN A 42 6.23 -0.20 -1.01
N LYS A 43 7.18 0.74 -0.90
CA LYS A 43 8.61 0.45 -1.16
C LYS A 43 9.13 -0.64 -0.22
N SER A 44 8.72 -0.61 1.04
CA SER A 44 9.04 -1.65 2.03
C SER A 44 8.47 -3.00 1.60
N ASN A 45 7.18 -3.07 1.24
CA ASN A 45 6.54 -4.30 0.77
C ASN A 45 7.28 -4.93 -0.41
N VAL A 46 7.64 -4.15 -1.42
CA VAL A 46 8.38 -4.67 -2.59
C VAL A 46 9.78 -5.17 -2.19
N ALA A 47 10.46 -4.51 -1.24
CA ALA A 47 11.75 -4.96 -0.74
C ALA A 47 11.65 -6.29 0.05
N ILE A 48 10.59 -6.45 0.84
CA ILE A 48 10.29 -7.71 1.55
C ILE A 48 10.06 -8.82 0.52
N ILE A 49 9.24 -8.58 -0.51
CA ILE A 49 8.97 -9.57 -1.57
C ILE A 49 10.26 -9.99 -2.27
N ARG A 50 11.14 -9.06 -2.63
CA ARG A 50 12.44 -9.39 -3.25
C ARG A 50 13.29 -10.28 -2.35
N THR A 51 13.40 -9.93 -1.07
CA THR A 51 14.14 -10.74 -0.09
C THR A 51 13.55 -12.15 0.03
N SER A 52 12.21 -12.25 0.08
CA SER A 52 11.50 -13.53 0.15
C SER A 52 11.65 -14.35 -1.14
N LEU A 53 11.76 -13.71 -2.32
CA LEU A 53 12.03 -14.39 -3.59
C LEU A 53 13.44 -15.01 -3.59
N GLU A 54 14.45 -14.31 -3.09
CA GLU A 54 15.79 -14.88 -2.91
C GLU A 54 15.77 -16.09 -1.97
N TYR A 55 15.03 -15.98 -0.86
CA TYR A 55 14.88 -17.10 0.06
C TYR A 55 14.13 -18.29 -0.57
N TYR A 56 13.10 -18.04 -1.38
CA TYR A 56 12.42 -19.09 -2.15
C TYR A 56 13.40 -19.79 -3.10
N ARG A 57 14.22 -19.03 -3.82
CA ARG A 57 15.23 -19.58 -4.72
C ARG A 57 16.26 -20.42 -3.98
N ASN A 58 16.73 -19.96 -2.82
CA ASN A 58 17.67 -20.74 -2.00
C ASN A 58 17.09 -22.09 -1.55
N LYS A 59 15.77 -22.18 -1.36
CA LYS A 59 15.09 -23.45 -1.01
C LYS A 59 14.81 -24.36 -2.20
N ASN A 60 14.41 -23.78 -3.33
CA ASN A 60 13.88 -24.54 -4.47
C ASN A 60 14.85 -24.63 -5.66
N ASN A 61 16.01 -23.98 -5.58
CA ASN A 61 16.98 -23.78 -6.67
C ASN A 61 16.41 -23.08 -7.91
N LYS A 62 15.20 -22.50 -7.80
CA LYS A 62 14.51 -21.75 -8.85
C LYS A 62 13.66 -20.65 -8.25
N TYR A 63 13.41 -19.57 -8.98
CA TYR A 63 12.37 -18.61 -8.62
C TYR A 63 10.97 -19.21 -8.85
N PRO A 64 9.93 -18.75 -8.13
CA PRO A 64 8.57 -19.25 -8.36
C PRO A 64 8.15 -18.90 -9.79
N GLN A 65 7.56 -19.86 -10.50
CA GLN A 65 6.91 -19.59 -11.77
C GLN A 65 5.63 -18.76 -11.55
N LEU A 66 5.10 -18.14 -12.59
CA LEU A 66 3.91 -17.28 -12.45
C LEU A 66 2.74 -17.99 -11.76
N THR A 67 2.52 -19.26 -12.09
CA THR A 67 1.47 -20.11 -11.49
C THR A 67 1.71 -20.39 -10.00
N GLU A 68 2.97 -20.40 -9.55
CA GLU A 68 3.38 -20.65 -8.17
C GLU A 68 3.40 -19.35 -7.34
N PHE A 69 3.45 -18.18 -7.98
CA PHE A 69 3.65 -16.90 -7.30
C PHE A 69 2.52 -16.54 -6.34
N ASN A 70 1.26 -16.80 -6.71
CA ASN A 70 0.11 -16.53 -5.83
C ASN A 70 0.16 -17.37 -4.53
N SER A 71 0.66 -18.60 -4.61
CA SER A 71 0.89 -19.43 -3.43
C SER A 71 2.11 -18.97 -2.64
N PHE A 72 3.13 -18.43 -3.30
CA PHE A 72 4.28 -17.83 -2.64
C PHE A 72 3.91 -16.58 -1.82
N ILE A 73 3.20 -15.61 -2.42
CA ILE A 73 2.88 -14.32 -1.78
C ILE A 73 1.94 -14.43 -0.57
N SER A 74 1.17 -15.53 -0.50
CA SER A 74 0.24 -15.83 0.59
C SER A 74 0.81 -16.81 1.63
N SER A 75 2.04 -17.30 1.43
CA SER A 75 2.62 -18.32 2.28
C SER A 75 3.22 -17.76 3.56
N GLN A 76 2.81 -18.34 4.69
CA GLN A 76 3.38 -18.05 6.02
C GLN A 76 4.83 -18.54 6.18
N THR A 77 5.36 -19.31 5.22
CA THR A 77 6.77 -19.72 5.23
C THR A 77 7.70 -18.58 4.83
N TYR A 78 7.20 -17.64 4.01
CA TYR A 78 8.00 -16.57 3.40
C TYR A 78 7.65 -15.18 3.93
N PHE A 79 6.47 -15.04 4.54
CA PHE A 79 5.97 -13.79 5.09
C PHE A 79 5.36 -14.07 6.47
N ALA A 80 5.72 -13.29 7.48
CA ALA A 80 5.14 -13.43 8.82
C ALA A 80 3.64 -13.06 8.84
N GLU A 81 3.26 -12.09 8.00
CA GLU A 81 1.90 -11.63 7.80
C GLU A 81 1.65 -11.39 6.30
N PRO A 82 0.41 -11.54 5.81
CA PRO A 82 0.10 -11.28 4.41
C PRO A 82 0.34 -9.80 4.09
N LEU A 83 1.17 -9.55 3.08
CA LEU A 83 1.44 -8.19 2.62
C LEU A 83 0.20 -7.60 1.94
N VAL A 84 -0.22 -6.43 2.41
CA VAL A 84 -1.34 -5.66 1.86
C VAL A 84 -0.83 -4.40 1.16
N CYS A 85 -1.49 -4.01 0.08
CA CYS A 85 -1.18 -2.77 -0.60
C CYS A 85 -1.76 -1.57 0.19
N PRO A 86 -0.95 -0.54 0.50
CA PRO A 86 -1.34 0.59 1.36
C PRO A 86 -2.34 1.57 0.69
N TYR A 87 -2.65 1.37 -0.58
CA TYR A 87 -3.53 2.26 -1.34
C TYR A 87 -4.95 1.71 -1.53
N ASN A 88 -5.11 0.39 -1.70
CA ASN A 88 -6.40 -0.27 -1.91
C ASN A 88 -6.75 -1.33 -0.84
N ASN A 89 -5.88 -1.56 0.15
CA ASN A 89 -6.05 -2.52 1.24
C ASN A 89 -6.28 -3.98 0.79
N LYS A 90 -5.95 -4.31 -0.46
CA LYS A 90 -6.00 -5.69 -0.99
C LYS A 90 -4.63 -6.35 -0.89
N THR A 91 -4.62 -7.68 -0.83
CA THR A 91 -3.38 -8.46 -1.01
C THR A 91 -2.89 -8.32 -2.45
N TYR A 92 -1.58 -8.45 -2.65
CA TYR A 92 -1.03 -8.40 -4.00
C TYR A 92 -1.45 -9.61 -4.83
N SER A 93 -1.97 -9.35 -6.01
CA SER A 93 -2.14 -10.34 -7.07
C SER A 93 -1.06 -10.16 -8.13
N VAL A 94 -0.67 -11.28 -8.75
CA VAL A 94 0.34 -11.30 -9.81
C VAL A 94 -0.29 -11.20 -11.18
N VAL A 95 0.39 -10.49 -12.09
CA VAL A 95 0.04 -10.43 -13.51
C VAL A 95 1.28 -10.78 -14.33
N ASP A 96 1.07 -11.57 -15.40
CA ASP A 96 2.14 -11.91 -16.35
C ASP A 96 2.57 -10.67 -17.15
N LEU A 97 3.85 -10.27 -17.05
CA LEU A 97 4.36 -9.14 -17.85
C LEU A 97 4.54 -9.50 -19.34
N THR A 98 4.51 -10.78 -19.73
CA THR A 98 4.64 -11.21 -21.13
C THR A 98 3.32 -11.14 -21.91
N ALA A 99 2.18 -11.09 -21.22
CA ALA A 99 0.86 -10.87 -21.81
C ALA A 99 0.61 -9.37 -22.10
N THR A 100 1.31 -8.87 -23.12
CA THR A 100 1.15 -7.60 -23.86
C THR A 100 0.13 -6.56 -23.36
N SER A 101 0.66 -5.40 -22.93
CA SER A 101 0.21 -4.00 -23.12
C SER A 101 -0.90 -3.33 -22.29
N THR A 102 -1.72 -4.01 -21.49
CA THR A 102 -2.88 -3.35 -20.84
C THR A 102 -2.74 -3.02 -19.35
N TYR A 103 -1.54 -3.13 -18.77
CA TYR A 103 -1.34 -2.87 -17.34
C TYR A 103 -0.69 -1.52 -17.03
N TRP A 104 -0.49 -0.71 -18.07
CA TRP A 104 -0.08 0.68 -17.97
C TRP A 104 -1.30 1.58 -18.18
N GLY A 105 -2.01 1.87 -17.10
CA GLY A 105 -2.89 3.04 -17.08
C GLY A 105 -4.28 2.88 -17.71
N THR A 106 -4.91 1.70 -17.71
CA THR A 106 -6.37 1.62 -17.90
C THR A 106 -7.08 1.60 -16.55
N SER A 107 -7.44 2.81 -16.09
CA SER A 107 -8.65 3.08 -15.31
C SER A 107 -8.80 2.42 -13.94
N GLY A 108 -8.03 2.91 -12.95
CA GLY A 108 -8.47 2.98 -11.55
C GLY A 108 -7.86 1.96 -10.58
N ASN A 109 -6.98 2.42 -9.69
CA ASN A 109 -6.69 1.82 -8.37
C ASN A 109 -6.25 0.35 -8.30
N GLU A 110 -5.81 -0.26 -9.39
CA GLU A 110 -5.35 -1.64 -9.38
C GLU A 110 -3.82 -1.70 -9.24
N HIS A 111 -3.38 -1.99 -8.02
CA HIS A 111 -1.97 -2.13 -7.66
C HIS A 111 -1.47 -3.53 -8.00
N TYR A 112 -1.06 -3.72 -9.24
CA TYR A 112 -0.55 -5.01 -9.69
C TYR A 112 0.96 -5.14 -9.46
N LEU A 113 1.39 -6.35 -9.07
CA LEU A 113 2.78 -6.76 -9.21
C LEU A 113 2.92 -7.45 -10.55
N GLY A 114 3.61 -6.78 -11.46
CA GLY A 114 4.07 -7.42 -12.69
C GLY A 114 5.22 -8.34 -12.34
N TYR A 115 5.10 -9.62 -12.68
CA TYR A 115 6.13 -10.60 -12.41
C TYR A 115 6.34 -11.51 -13.59
N THR A 116 7.60 -11.67 -13.99
CA THR A 116 8.04 -12.73 -14.90
C THR A 116 9.26 -13.39 -14.33
N SER A 117 9.36 -14.70 -14.49
CA SER A 117 10.50 -15.46 -14.03
C SER A 117 10.97 -16.46 -15.08
N THR A 118 12.27 -16.67 -15.08
CA THR A 118 12.96 -17.85 -15.58
C THR A 118 13.53 -18.56 -14.36
N ASP A 119 14.01 -19.79 -14.49
CA ASP A 119 14.53 -20.56 -13.36
C ASP A 119 15.56 -19.79 -12.52
N ASN A 120 16.39 -18.95 -13.15
CA ASN A 120 17.50 -18.26 -12.50
C ASN A 120 17.40 -16.72 -12.46
N SER A 121 16.33 -16.14 -12.98
CA SER A 121 16.13 -14.68 -13.01
C SER A 121 14.66 -14.31 -12.90
N TYR A 122 14.35 -13.18 -12.27
CA TYR A 122 13.01 -12.63 -12.26
C TYR A 122 13.02 -11.14 -12.57
N THR A 123 11.91 -10.65 -13.11
CA THR A 123 11.60 -9.23 -13.22
C THR A 123 10.37 -8.97 -12.36
N LEU A 124 10.51 -8.08 -11.38
CA LEU A 124 9.40 -7.61 -10.54
C LEU A 124 9.21 -6.11 -10.79
N VAL A 125 8.10 -5.77 -11.40
CA VAL A 125 7.68 -4.38 -11.64
C VAL A 125 6.52 -4.06 -10.71
N TYR A 126 6.64 -2.95 -10.02
CA TYR A 126 5.55 -2.35 -9.28
C TYR A 126 5.29 -0.96 -9.83
N THR A 127 4.04 -0.70 -10.20
CA THR A 127 3.59 0.62 -10.62
C THR A 127 2.75 1.22 -9.50
N ALA A 128 3.24 2.31 -8.91
CA ALA A 128 2.43 3.14 -8.04
C ALA A 128 1.40 3.90 -8.89
N PRO A 129 0.21 4.24 -8.35
CA PRO A 129 -0.73 5.13 -9.02
C PRO A 129 -0.13 6.53 -9.20
#